data_AF-A0A399NPR2-F1
#
_entry.id   AF-A0A399NPR2-F1
#
_cell.length_a   1.000
_cell.length_b   1.000
_cell.length_c   1.000
_cell.angle_alpha   90.00
_cell.angle_beta   90.00
_cell.angle_gamma   90.00
#
_symmetry.space_group_name_H-M   'P 1'
#
loop_
_entity.id
_entity.type
_entity.pdbx_description
1 polymer ?
#
loop_
_entity_poly.entity_id
_entity_poly.type
_entity_poly.pdbx_seq_one_letter_code
_entity_poly.pdbx_strand_id
1 'polypeptide(L)'
;MPILPKERDPALITVRRGGTLTDDDHRLLALWAIACAEHVRPLFEAERPDDPILRVTLDIARGWVRGEVPMKEAHQQSFRANAAGKGLPDPARFAALAAGQAVAVAHVAAHDLGAAAYAIRA
;
A
#
# COMPACT_ATOMS: atom_id res chain seq x y z
N MET A 1 15.60 -7.18 -0.98
CA MET A 1 15.86 -6.19 0.09
C MET A 1 14.51 -5.76 0.64
N PRO A 2 14.27 -5.80 1.97
CA PRO A 2 13.06 -5.18 2.52
C PRO A 2 13.05 -3.70 2.12
N ILE A 3 11.90 -3.21 1.67
CA ILE A 3 11.73 -1.80 1.25
C ILE A 3 11.83 -0.83 2.44
N LEU A 4 11.52 -1.32 3.64
CA LEU A 4 11.60 -0.53 4.85
C LEU A 4 13.05 -0.42 5.33
N PRO A 5 13.51 0.79 5.71
CA PRO A 5 14.86 0.97 6.23
C PRO A 5 15.04 0.21 7.55
N LYS A 6 16.29 -0.19 7.81
CA LYS A 6 16.66 -0.89 9.06
C LYS A 6 16.50 0.02 10.28
N GLU A 7 16.92 1.28 10.12
CA GLU A 7 16.68 2.35 11.09
C GLU A 7 15.33 2.98 10.81
N ARG A 8 14.47 3.06 11.82
CA ARG A 8 13.13 3.61 11.65
C ARG A 8 13.17 5.12 11.82
N ASP A 9 12.57 5.83 10.88
CA ASP A 9 12.36 7.27 10.98
C ASP A 9 11.25 7.57 12.00
N PRO A 10 11.52 8.33 13.08
CA PRO A 10 10.50 8.77 14.03
C PRO A 10 9.33 9.54 13.38
N ALA A 11 9.57 10.21 12.24
CA ALA A 11 8.55 10.91 11.47
C ALA A 11 7.54 9.97 10.78
N LEU A 12 7.85 8.67 10.71
CA LEU A 12 6.96 7.62 10.17
C LEU A 12 6.44 6.68 11.27
N ILE A 13 6.58 7.07 12.54
CA ILE A 13 6.05 6.36 13.70
C ILE A 13 5.01 7.25 14.38
N THR A 14 3.82 6.70 14.59
CA THR A 14 2.71 7.43 15.25
C THR A 14 3.07 7.85 16.67
N VAL A 15 2.55 8.99 17.15
CA VAL A 15 2.76 9.48 18.53
C VAL A 15 2.48 8.40 19.58
N ARG A 16 1.38 7.65 19.44
CA ARG A 16 1.03 6.52 20.34
C ARG A 16 2.04 5.36 20.38
N ARG A 17 3.01 5.34 19.47
CA ARG A 17 4.10 4.35 19.38
C ARG A 17 5.49 4.98 19.61
N GLY A 18 5.55 6.21 20.11
CA GLY A 18 6.80 6.88 20.48
C GLY A 18 7.50 7.65 19.36
N GLY A 19 6.83 7.93 18.25
CA GLY A 19 7.33 8.82 17.19
C GLY A 19 6.65 10.18 17.18
N THR A 20 6.70 10.87 16.04
CA THR A 20 6.17 12.23 15.88
C THR A 20 4.99 12.33 14.91
N LEU A 21 4.64 11.26 14.21
CA LEU A 21 3.55 11.25 13.21
C LEU A 21 2.18 11.31 13.89
N THR A 22 1.33 12.24 13.49
CA THR A 22 -0.07 12.27 13.95
C THR A 22 -0.91 11.21 13.23
N ASP A 23 -2.07 10.87 13.78
CA ASP A 23 -2.97 9.92 13.12
C ASP A 23 -3.56 10.48 11.82
N ASP A 24 -3.74 11.80 11.74
CA ASP A 24 -4.21 12.46 10.53
C ASP A 24 -3.13 12.47 9.45
N ASP A 25 -1.87 12.73 9.81
CA ASP A 25 -0.76 12.61 8.87
C ASP A 25 -0.57 11.16 8.41
N HIS A 26 -0.76 10.17 9.30
CA HIS A 26 -0.70 8.76 8.92
C HIS A 26 -1.78 8.40 7.88
N ARG A 27 -3.00 8.96 8.04
CA ARG A 27 -4.07 8.84 7.03
C ARG A 27 -3.72 9.56 5.73
N LEU A 28 -3.10 10.74 5.78
CA LEU A 28 -2.65 11.47 4.59
C LEU A 28 -1.60 10.68 3.80
N LEU A 29 -0.63 10.06 4.48
CA LEU A 29 0.35 9.18 3.84
C LEU A 29 -0.31 7.98 3.16
N ALA A 30 -1.35 7.40 3.78
CA ALA A 30 -2.11 6.32 3.17
C ALA A 30 -2.84 6.77 1.90
N LEU A 31 -3.48 7.94 1.91
CA LEU A 31 -4.14 8.51 0.73
C LEU A 31 -3.16 8.81 -0.40
N TRP A 32 -1.98 9.33 -0.07
CA TRP A 32 -0.92 9.54 -1.05
C TRP A 32 -0.43 8.22 -1.65
N ALA A 33 -0.18 7.20 -0.83
CA ALA A 33 0.22 5.86 -1.30
C ALA A 33 -0.85 5.20 -2.18
N ILE A 34 -2.14 5.37 -1.84
CA ILE A 34 -3.27 4.95 -2.68
C ILE A 34 -3.19 5.64 -4.05
N ALA A 35 -2.99 6.95 -4.10
CA ALA A 35 -2.88 7.68 -5.37
C ALA A 35 -1.72 7.18 -6.24
N CYS A 36 -0.56 6.87 -5.64
CA CYS A 36 0.56 6.26 -6.35
C CYS A 36 0.19 4.89 -6.95
N ALA A 37 -0.44 4.02 -6.16
CA ALA A 37 -0.82 2.69 -6.62
C ALA A 37 -1.96 2.74 -7.67
N GLU A 38 -2.88 3.70 -7.57
CA GLU A 38 -3.93 3.92 -8.56
C GLU A 38 -3.40 4.33 -9.92
N HIS A 39 -2.33 5.13 -9.95
CA HIS A 39 -1.71 5.57 -11.19
C HIS A 39 -1.25 4.39 -12.06
N VAL A 40 -0.79 3.31 -11.42
CA VAL A 40 -0.24 2.12 -12.10
C VAL A 40 -1.20 0.93 -12.13
N ARG A 41 -2.36 1.02 -11.47
CA ARG A 41 -3.40 -0.03 -11.47
C ARG A 41 -3.75 -0.54 -12.88
N PRO A 42 -3.88 0.32 -13.92
CA PRO A 42 -4.23 -0.15 -15.27
C PRO A 42 -3.24 -1.15 -15.87
N LEU A 43 -1.97 -1.15 -15.44
CA LEU A 43 -0.96 -2.11 -15.91
C LEU A 43 -1.27 -3.54 -15.46
N PHE A 44 -1.85 -3.70 -14.27
CA PHE A 44 -2.34 -5.00 -13.83
C PHE A 44 -3.65 -5.37 -14.52
N GLU A 45 -4.58 -4.42 -14.64
CA GLU A 45 -5.89 -4.65 -15.28
C GLU A 45 -5.74 -5.06 -16.76
N ALA A 46 -4.66 -4.65 -17.44
CA ALA A 46 -4.34 -5.13 -18.78
C ALA A 46 -4.02 -6.63 -18.85
N GLU A 47 -3.33 -7.17 -17.85
CA GLU A 47 -2.98 -8.60 -17.76
C GLU A 47 -4.10 -9.44 -17.13
N ARG A 48 -4.92 -8.82 -16.28
CA ARG A 48 -5.97 -9.47 -15.47
C ARG A 48 -7.25 -8.59 -15.42
N PRO A 49 -7.97 -8.42 -16.55
CA PRO A 49 -9.07 -7.46 -16.65
C PRO A 49 -10.26 -7.78 -15.74
N ASP A 50 -10.50 -9.06 -15.48
CA ASP A 50 -11.63 -9.52 -14.67
C ASP A 50 -11.29 -9.70 -13.18
N ASP A 51 -10.03 -9.48 -12.80
CA ASP A 51 -9.59 -9.63 -11.41
C ASP A 51 -9.74 -8.29 -10.65
N PRO A 52 -10.68 -8.16 -9.70
CA PRO A 52 -10.91 -6.90 -8.99
C PRO A 52 -9.90 -6.64 -7.88
N ILE A 53 -8.89 -7.51 -7.66
CA ILE A 53 -8.08 -7.54 -6.45
C ILE A 53 -7.43 -6.21 -6.10
N LEU A 54 -6.89 -5.43 -7.05
CA LEU A 54 -6.28 -4.14 -6.71
C LEU A 54 -7.30 -3.06 -6.38
N ARG A 55 -8.43 -3.02 -7.08
CA ARG A 55 -9.53 -2.12 -6.73
C ARG A 55 -10.04 -2.40 -5.31
N VAL A 56 -10.30 -3.67 -4.98
CA VAL A 56 -10.67 -4.10 -3.63
C VAL A 56 -9.59 -3.74 -2.60
N THR A 57 -8.31 -3.93 -2.93
CA THR A 57 -7.20 -3.59 -2.05
C THR A 57 -7.15 -2.11 -1.71
N LEU A 58 -7.33 -1.24 -2.72
CA LEU A 58 -7.30 0.21 -2.54
C LEU A 58 -8.56 0.71 -1.82
N ASP A 59 -9.71 0.08 -2.03
CA ASP A 59 -10.94 0.39 -1.29
C ASP A 59 -10.83 0.00 0.20
N ILE A 60 -10.19 -1.13 0.51
CA ILE A 60 -9.85 -1.52 1.89
C ILE A 60 -8.90 -0.49 2.52
N ALA A 61 -7.90 -0.01 1.78
CA ALA A 61 -6.99 1.03 2.26
C ALA A 61 -7.75 2.34 2.58
N ARG A 62 -8.68 2.76 1.70
CA ARG A 62 -9.56 3.90 1.96
C ARG A 62 -10.51 3.67 3.13
N GLY A 63 -11.04 2.46 3.28
CA GLY A 63 -11.87 2.07 4.42
C GLY A 63 -11.10 2.20 5.73
N TRP A 64 -9.82 1.85 5.75
CA TRP A 64 -8.97 2.07 6.92
C TRP A 64 -8.77 3.57 7.21
N VAL A 65 -8.54 4.39 6.17
CA VAL A 65 -8.45 5.86 6.32
C VAL A 65 -9.71 6.43 6.96
N ARG A 66 -10.90 5.93 6.57
CA ARG A 66 -12.20 6.33 7.14
C ARG A 66 -12.49 5.73 8.52
N GLY A 67 -11.65 4.83 9.03
CA GLY A 67 -11.86 4.14 10.30
C GLY A 67 -12.87 2.99 10.26
N GLU A 68 -13.27 2.55 9.06
CA GLU A 68 -14.26 1.49 8.83
C GLU A 68 -13.63 0.09 8.79
N VAL A 69 -12.36 0.01 8.40
CA VAL A 69 -11.63 -1.25 8.26
C VAL A 69 -10.55 -1.34 9.35
N PRO A 70 -10.46 -2.45 10.10
CA PRO A 70 -9.42 -2.64 11.10
C PRO A 70 -8.05 -2.85 10.44
N MET A 71 -6.98 -2.32 11.06
CA MET A 71 -5.59 -2.44 10.56
C MET A 71 -5.20 -3.88 10.20
N LYS A 72 -5.63 -4.87 10.99
CA LYS A 72 -5.29 -6.30 10.76
C LYS A 72 -5.84 -6.80 9.42
N GLU A 73 -7.03 -6.35 9.02
CA GLU A 73 -7.63 -6.70 7.74
C GLU A 73 -6.88 -6.04 6.59
N ALA A 74 -6.56 -4.75 6.70
CA ALA A 74 -5.73 -4.04 5.72
C ALA A 74 -4.36 -4.72 5.54
N HIS A 75 -3.71 -5.12 6.65
CA HIS A 75 -2.45 -5.86 6.60
C HIS A 75 -2.60 -7.22 5.94
N GLN A 76 -3.67 -7.98 6.22
CA GLN A 76 -3.92 -9.25 5.54
C GLN A 76 -4.15 -9.08 4.04
N GLN A 77 -4.85 -8.02 3.64
CA GLN A 77 -5.11 -7.70 2.24
C GLN A 77 -3.82 -7.39 1.47
N SER A 78 -2.80 -6.81 2.12
CA SER A 78 -1.50 -6.57 1.48
C SER A 78 -0.87 -7.83 0.90
N PHE A 79 -0.98 -8.96 1.59
CA PHE A 79 -0.44 -10.24 1.13
C PHE A 79 -1.22 -10.78 -0.07
N ARG A 80 -2.54 -10.56 -0.12
CA ARG A 80 -3.37 -10.96 -1.25
C ARG A 80 -3.02 -10.17 -2.52
N ALA A 81 -2.84 -8.86 -2.40
CA ALA A 81 -2.35 -8.03 -3.51
C ALA A 81 -0.98 -8.50 -4.02
N ASN A 82 -0.02 -8.71 -3.12
CA ASN A 82 1.32 -9.21 -3.50
C ASN A 82 1.27 -10.56 -4.21
N ALA A 83 0.39 -11.47 -3.75
CA ALA A 83 0.24 -12.79 -4.37
C ALA A 83 -0.35 -12.71 -5.78
N ALA A 84 -1.27 -11.75 -6.04
CA ALA A 84 -1.89 -11.57 -7.35
C ALA A 84 -0.87 -11.19 -8.45
N GLY A 85 0.19 -10.46 -8.10
CA GLY A 85 1.26 -10.12 -9.02
C GLY A 85 2.22 -11.27 -9.36
N LYS A 86 2.15 -12.40 -8.65
CA LYS A 86 3.10 -13.50 -8.82
C LYS A 86 2.93 -14.18 -10.18
N GLY A 87 4.03 -14.24 -10.94
CA GLY A 87 4.05 -14.86 -12.27
C GLY A 87 3.55 -13.97 -13.40
N LEU A 88 3.18 -12.71 -13.10
CA LEU A 88 2.86 -11.72 -14.11
C LEU A 88 4.13 -11.01 -14.64
N PRO A 89 4.06 -10.39 -15.83
CA PRO A 89 5.10 -9.48 -16.31
C PRO A 89 5.39 -8.37 -15.29
N ASP A 90 6.61 -7.85 -15.35
CA ASP A 90 7.14 -6.88 -14.39
C ASP A 90 6.21 -5.68 -14.13
N PRO A 91 5.62 -5.00 -15.14
CA PRO A 91 4.68 -3.90 -14.92
C PRO A 91 3.50 -4.26 -14.02
N ALA A 92 2.77 -5.33 -14.36
CA ALA A 92 1.62 -5.79 -13.59
C ALA A 92 2.02 -6.30 -12.20
N ARG A 93 3.16 -7.01 -12.10
CA ARG A 93 3.71 -7.44 -10.81
C ARG A 93 4.01 -6.25 -9.91
N PHE A 94 4.64 -5.21 -10.42
CA PHE A 94 4.99 -4.02 -9.63
C PHE A 94 3.76 -3.18 -9.29
N ALA A 95 2.76 -3.08 -10.16
CA ALA A 95 1.47 -2.47 -9.81
C ALA A 95 0.79 -3.19 -8.63
N ALA A 96 0.82 -4.54 -8.62
CA ALA A 96 0.27 -5.32 -7.52
C ALA A 96 1.05 -5.12 -6.20
N LEU A 97 2.39 -5.05 -6.27
CA LEU A 97 3.22 -4.74 -5.12
C LEU A 97 3.01 -3.31 -4.60
N ALA A 98 2.80 -2.34 -5.49
CA ALA A 98 2.49 -0.95 -5.13
C ALA A 98 1.18 -0.87 -4.33
N ALA A 99 0.12 -1.53 -4.81
CA ALA A 99 -1.16 -1.62 -4.09
C ALA A 99 -1.02 -2.36 -2.74
N GLY A 100 -0.23 -3.43 -2.69
CA GLY A 100 0.09 -4.14 -1.45
C GLY A 100 0.79 -3.26 -0.42
N GLN A 101 1.73 -2.41 -0.85
CA GLN A 101 2.36 -1.43 0.04
C GLN A 101 1.36 -0.34 0.48
N ALA A 102 0.54 0.18 -0.44
CA ALA A 102 -0.43 1.22 -0.11
C ALA A 102 -1.42 0.80 1.00
N VAL A 103 -1.98 -0.42 0.92
CA VAL A 103 -2.87 -0.93 1.98
C VAL A 103 -2.11 -1.26 3.28
N ALA A 104 -0.83 -1.60 3.19
CA ALA A 104 0.01 -1.88 4.35
C ALA A 104 0.41 -0.63 5.14
N VAL A 105 0.21 0.59 4.60
CA VAL A 105 0.39 1.84 5.36
C VAL A 105 -0.41 1.81 6.66
N ALA A 106 -1.59 1.20 6.66
CA ALA A 106 -2.41 0.99 7.85
C ALA A 106 -1.65 0.34 9.03
N HIS A 107 -0.69 -0.53 8.75
CA HIS A 107 0.13 -1.23 9.74
C HIS A 107 1.28 -0.35 10.26
N VAL A 108 2.06 0.23 9.33
CA VAL A 108 3.16 1.18 9.60
C VAL A 108 3.30 2.17 8.44
N ALA A 109 3.50 3.45 8.75
CA ALA A 109 3.44 4.52 7.75
C ALA A 109 4.47 4.40 6.63
N ALA A 110 5.68 3.91 6.94
CA ALA A 110 6.81 3.78 6.02
C ALA A 110 6.59 2.89 4.78
N HIS A 111 5.45 2.19 4.71
CA HIS A 111 5.02 1.52 3.47
C HIS A 111 4.63 2.51 2.36
N ASP A 112 4.39 3.78 2.68
CA ASP A 112 4.05 4.83 1.73
C ASP A 112 5.10 4.96 0.62
N LEU A 113 6.38 5.09 1.00
CA LEU A 113 7.51 5.15 0.09
C LEU A 113 7.66 3.85 -0.72
N GLY A 114 7.26 2.72 -0.13
CA GLY A 114 7.19 1.44 -0.83
C GLY A 114 6.18 1.43 -1.97
N ALA A 115 5.00 2.02 -1.75
CA ALA A 115 3.97 2.13 -2.76
C ALA A 115 4.45 2.96 -3.95
N ALA A 116 5.04 4.14 -3.68
CA ALA A 116 5.62 4.99 -4.72
C ALA A 116 6.80 4.33 -5.44
N ALA A 117 7.71 3.68 -4.72
CA ALA A 117 8.88 3.03 -5.31
C ALA A 117 8.49 1.88 -6.26
N TYR A 118 7.47 1.09 -5.92
CA TYR A 118 6.97 0.07 -6.83
C TYR A 118 6.16 0.66 -7.99
N ALA A 119 5.38 1.73 -7.76
CA ALA A 119 4.69 2.41 -8.84
C ALA A 119 5.66 2.95 -9.90
N ILE A 120 6.79 3.53 -9.49
CA ILE A 120 7.84 4.00 -10.43
C ILE A 120 8.45 2.86 -11.25
N ARG A 121 8.48 1.64 -10.71
CA ARG A 121 9.04 0.47 -11.39
C ARG A 121 8.05 -0.26 -12.29
N ALA A 122 6.76 -0.01 -12.12
CA ALA A 122 5.70 -0.61 -12.92
C ALA A 122 5.71 -0.01 -14.34
#